data_AF-A0A2S9GGT9-F1
#
_entry.id   AF-A0A2S9GGT9-F1
#
_cell.length_a   1.000
_cell.length_b   1.000
_cell.length_c   1.000
_cell.angle_alpha   90.00
_cell.angle_beta   90.00
_cell.angle_gamma   90.00
#
_symmetry.space_group_name_H-M   'P 1'
#
loop_
_entity.id
_entity.type
_entity.pdbx_description
1 polymer ?
#
loop_
_entity_poly.entity_id
_entity_poly.type
_entity_poly.pdbx_seq_one_letter_code
_entity_poly.pdbx_strand_id
1 'polypeptide(L)' 'YRAVSTTIGTRVRAVLPNDSEIVGIATDIDDAGRLLINDGQTTVTVSAGDITHLRPVTG' A
#
# COMPACT_ATOMS: atom_id res chain seq x y z
N TYR A 1 7.40 -15.23 -4.79
CA TYR A 1 6.06 -14.62 -4.97
C TYR A 1 6.18 -13.19 -5.51
N ARG A 2 6.97 -12.94 -6.57
CA ARG A 2 7.09 -11.63 -7.24
C ARG A 2 6.17 -11.56 -8.46
N ALA A 3 4.94 -12.05 -8.29
CA ALA A 3 3.93 -11.96 -9.33
C ALA A 3 3.33 -10.56 -9.27
N VAL A 4 3.89 -9.64 -10.06
CA VAL A 4 3.20 -8.51 -10.71
C VAL A 4 2.00 -7.99 -9.90
N SER A 5 2.26 -7.43 -8.74
CA SER A 5 1.22 -6.69 -8.02
C SER A 5 1.04 -5.41 -8.81
N THR A 6 -0.04 -5.30 -9.59
CA THR A 6 -0.42 -4.13 -10.41
C THR A 6 -0.49 -2.83 -9.59
N THR A 7 -0.34 -2.91 -8.27
CA THR A 7 -0.24 -1.79 -7.35
C THR A 7 1.13 -1.14 -7.29
N ILE A 8 2.24 -1.84 -7.54
CA ILE A 8 3.58 -1.25 -7.44
C ILE A 8 3.79 -0.21 -8.54
N GLY A 9 4.21 0.99 -8.15
CA GLY A 9 4.31 2.17 -9.02
C GLY A 9 2.99 2.92 -9.21
N THR A 10 1.88 2.44 -8.65
CA THR A 10 0.58 3.11 -8.72
C THR A 10 0.21 3.78 -7.41
N ARG A 11 -0.64 4.81 -7.50
CA ARG A 11 -1.24 5.41 -6.32
C ARG A 11 -2.29 4.46 -5.76
N VAL A 12 -2.15 4.13 -4.48
CA VAL A 12 -3.02 3.24 -3.74
C VAL A 12 -3.63 3.97 -2.55
N ARG A 13 -4.82 3.52 -2.17
CA ARG A 13 -5.49 3.88 -0.92
C ARG A 13 -5.67 2.61 -0.10
N ALA A 14 -5.00 2.55 1.05
CA ALA A 14 -5.11 1.47 2.03
C ALA A 14 -5.98 1.95 3.19
N VAL A 15 -7.05 1.21 3.48
CA VAL A 15 -7.90 1.42 4.65
C VAL A 15 -7.48 0.43 5.73
N LEU A 16 -7.20 0.93 6.92
CA LEU A 16 -6.76 0.18 8.10
C LEU A 16 -7.97 -0.18 9.00
N PRO A 17 -7.80 -1.05 10.00
CA PRO A 17 -8.93 -1.56 10.80
C PRO A 17 -9.50 -0.53 11.77
N ASN A 18 -8.77 0.56 12.03
CA ASN A 18 -9.19 1.68 12.87
C ASN A 18 -9.87 2.80 12.08
N ASP A 19 -10.37 2.50 10.87
CA ASP A 19 -10.90 3.47 9.90
C ASP A 19 -9.88 4.53 9.41
N SER A 20 -8.60 4.38 9.75
CA SER A 20 -7.55 5.24 9.19
C SER A 20 -7.26 4.88 7.75
N GLU A 21 -6.89 5.88 6.95
CA GLU A 21 -6.58 5.71 5.55
C GLU A 21 -5.18 6.23 5.22
N ILE A 22 -4.45 5.46 4.41
CA ILE A 22 -3.15 5.85 3.88
C ILE A 22 -3.28 5.93 2.37
N VAL A 23 -2.94 7.08 1.80
CA VAL A 23 -2.95 7.31 0.35
C VAL A 23 -1.56 7.69 -0.10
N GLY A 24 -0.99 6.91 -1.02
CA GLY A 24 0.37 7.13 -1.49
C GLY A 24 0.73 6.24 -2.67
N ILE A 25 1.97 6.30 -3.12
CA ILE A 25 2.49 5.41 -4.15
C ILE A 25 2.96 4.12 -3.50
N ALA A 26 2.44 2.98 -3.93
CA ALA A 26 3.01 1.70 -3.54
C ALA A 26 4.37 1.55 -4.22
N THR A 27 5.44 1.55 -3.45
CA THR A 27 6.83 1.60 -3.95
C THR A 27 7.48 0.23 -3.96
N ASP A 28 7.19 -0.62 -2.97
CA ASP A 28 7.74 -1.97 -2.89
C ASP A 28 6.88 -2.87 -2.00
N ILE A 29 7.23 -4.16 -1.96
CA ILE A 29 6.76 -5.14 -0.98
C ILE A 29 7.99 -5.74 -0.29
N ASP A 30 8.06 -5.68 1.03
CA ASP A 30 9.17 -6.28 1.77
C ASP A 30 9.12 -7.82 1.77
N ASP A 31 10.19 -8.45 2.26
CA ASP A 31 10.30 -9.91 2.32
C ASP A 31 9.23 -10.57 3.23
N ALA A 32 8.59 -9.80 4.10
CA ALA A 32 7.48 -10.25 4.94
C ALA A 32 6.11 -10.08 4.26
N GLY A 33 6.05 -9.58 3.02
CA GLY A 33 4.82 -9.35 2.28
C GLY A 33 4.09 -8.06 2.67
N ARG A 34 4.78 -7.09 3.29
CA ARG A 34 4.20 -5.80 3.68
C ARG A 34 4.40 -4.78 2.56
N LEU A 35 3.37 -4.00 2.30
CA LEU A 35 3.35 -2.98 1.26
C LEU A 35 3.99 -1.69 1.76
N LEU A 36 4.98 -1.18 1.03
CA LEU A 36 5.59 0.12 1.30
C LEU A 36 4.85 1.20 0.52
N ILE A 37 4.20 2.12 1.21
CA ILE A 37 3.43 3.22 0.61
C ILE A 37 4.16 4.53 0.91
N ASN A 38 4.57 5.25 -0.14
CA ASN A 38 5.12 6.59 -0.03
C ASN A 38 4.00 7.64 -0.19
N ASP A 39 3.68 8.35 0.90
CA ASP A 39 2.62 9.37 0.91
C ASP A 39 3.05 10.72 0.32
N GLY A 40 4.34 10.89 0.00
CA GLY A 40 4.97 12.12 -0.48
C GLY A 40 5.85 12.82 0.56
N GLN A 41 5.76 12.43 1.83
CA GLN A 41 6.63 12.90 2.92
C GLN A 41 7.44 11.76 3.54
N THR A 42 6.80 10.61 3.74
CA THR A 42 7.37 9.44 4.41
C THR A 42 6.97 8.15 3.69
N THR A 43 7.76 7.11 3.91
CA THR A 43 7.42 5.76 3.48
C THR A 43 6.84 5.00 4.67
N VAL A 44 5.59 4.57 4.53
CA VAL A 44 4.85 3.82 5.54
C VAL A 44 4.78 2.36 5.12
N THR A 45 5.21 1.47 6.01
CA THR A 45 5.11 0.02 5.80
C THR A 45 3.79 -0.48 6.37
N VAL A 46 2.96 -1.12 5.54
CA VAL A 46 1.64 -1.63 5.91
C VAL A 46 1.57 -3.12 5.63
N SER A 47 1.27 -3.94 6.64
CA SER A 47 1.11 -5.38 6.39
C SER A 47 -0.15 -5.64 5.58
N ALA A 48 -0.11 -6.59 4.64
CA ALA A 48 -1.29 -6.98 3.88
C ALA A 48 -2.45 -7.47 4.80
N GLY A 49 -2.14 -8.04 5.97
CA GLY A 49 -3.12 -8.46 6.97
C GLY A 49 -3.76 -7.31 7.77
N ASP A 50 -3.13 -6.13 7.78
CA ASP A 50 -3.66 -4.94 8.45
C ASP A 50 -4.55 -4.11 7.50
N ILE A 51 -4.61 -4.47 6.22
CA ILE A 51 -5.39 -3.73 5.23
C ILE A 51 -6.79 -4.33 5.14
N THR A 52 -7.78 -3.56 5.55
CA THR A 52 -9.20 -3.90 5.39
C THR A 52 -9.62 -3.81 3.92
N HIS A 53 -9.12 -2.80 3.20
CA HIS A 53 -9.37 -2.61 1.76
C HIS A 53 -8.18 -1.89 1.10
N LEU A 54 -7.74 -2.42 -0.05
CA LEU A 54 -6.77 -1.76 -0.93
C LEU A 54 -7.44 -1.42 -2.26
N ARG A 55 -7.36 -0.16 -2.70
CA ARG A 55 -7.88 0.26 -4.02
C ARG A 55 -6.85 1.10 -4.77
N PRO A 56 -6.69 0.90 -6.09
CA PRO A 56 -5.99 1.85 -6.94
C PRO A 56 -6.74 3.18 -6.93
N VAL A 57 -6.01 4.29 -6.83
CA VAL A 57 -6.57 5.63 -6.99
C VAL A 57 -6.34 6.00 -8.44
N THR A 58 -7.34 5.77 -9.29
CA THR A 58 -7.30 6.24 -10.68
C THR A 58 -7.46 7.75 -10.65
N GLY A 59 -6.40 8.47 -11.00
CA GLY A 59 -6.38 9.91 -11.26
C GLY A 59 -5.85 10.16 -12.65
#